data_AF-A0A7H9B1U2-F1
#
_entry.id   AF-A0A7H9B1U2-F1
#
_cell.length_a   1.000
_cell.length_b   1.000
_cell.length_c   1.000
_cell.angle_alpha   90.00
_cell.angle_beta   90.00
_cell.angle_gamma   90.00
#
_symmetry.space_group_name_H-M   'P 1'
#
loop_
_entity.id
_entity.type
_entity.pdbx_description
1 polymer ?
#
loop_
_entity_poly.entity_id
_entity_poly.type
_entity_poly.pdbx_seq_one_letter_code
_entity_poly.pdbx_strand_id
1 'polypeptide(L)'
;MTPSSRDSFSGPNAESHPDNLSQNGKAKTGTKKDSLDSIEFQSFLIDQLAKVQEQNEDLLARIKRLEKEQEEFYISGQKKMETGFKNVKKCTEDVAAMKEVFKEIVGIMTGERVRFIDHAQESITDGDAQRVSSSSLLASNSRQETRARVRQSISDVAALNGIPEFKVEESEVYSGFLSPDIYDDTRRSNNGQQRVFGMGSSEQTQNNGGDSDGNEDVQNNETNSHDLWIPTDSGGTPHVDSATSLSMDSIPNYRMNRAIQSVHDVAREYFEGFPGRPSLMFLERRYGSTWRRSSKERTLFAKRMCIIHKINDIRDNPKKYELPERIHRNQAIKVVENIRLGNNNFKGHNCRLSISQLYTYFSKKMDTLQDYSLELKKRGEPRRNHLMRERMARLERTNAGSESIPTIANHSE
;
A
#
# COMPACT_ATOMS: atom_id res chain seq x y z
N MET A 1 -10.07 -31.22 11.10
CA MET A 1 -10.25 -32.28 12.13
C MET A 1 -10.36 -31.54 13.46
N THR A 2 -11.49 -31.39 14.13
CA THR A 2 -12.85 -31.98 14.15
C THR A 2 -13.82 -30.86 14.58
N PRO A 3 -15.02 -30.71 14.01
CA PRO A 3 -16.05 -29.90 14.66
C PRO A 3 -16.87 -30.77 15.61
N SER A 4 -16.89 -30.36 16.88
CA SER A 4 -17.68 -30.94 17.95
C SER A 4 -19.17 -30.66 17.73
N SER A 5 -19.97 -31.70 17.95
CA SER A 5 -21.43 -31.74 17.97
C SER A 5 -22.07 -30.84 19.04
N ARG A 6 -23.40 -30.71 18.90
CA ARG A 6 -24.44 -30.40 19.90
C ARG A 6 -24.66 -28.90 20.19
N ASP A 7 -25.87 -28.36 20.28
CA ASP A 7 -27.11 -28.94 20.81
C ASP A 7 -28.39 -28.49 20.09
N SER A 8 -29.34 -29.43 20.10
CA SER A 8 -30.76 -29.28 19.82
C SER A 8 -31.46 -28.50 20.93
N PHE A 9 -32.36 -27.58 20.59
CA PHE A 9 -33.36 -27.07 21.54
C PHE A 9 -34.77 -27.24 21.00
N SER A 10 -35.55 -27.99 21.77
CA SER A 10 -36.96 -28.31 21.57
C SER A 10 -37.86 -27.33 22.34
N GLY A 11 -38.98 -26.94 21.70
CA GLY A 11 -40.28 -26.66 22.32
C GLY A 11 -40.49 -25.32 23.05
N PRO A 12 -41.76 -24.90 23.33
CA PRO A 12 -42.93 -25.78 23.45
C PRO A 12 -44.22 -25.35 22.72
N ASN A 13 -45.10 -26.35 22.63
CA ASN A 13 -46.55 -26.36 22.43
C ASN A 13 -47.31 -25.30 23.24
N ALA A 14 -48.39 -24.77 22.66
CA ALA A 14 -49.58 -24.34 23.40
C ALA A 14 -50.84 -24.48 22.52
N GLU A 15 -51.57 -25.56 22.74
CA GLU A 15 -52.99 -25.71 22.39
C GLU A 15 -53.84 -24.74 23.24
N SER A 16 -54.91 -24.18 22.66
CA SER A 16 -56.25 -24.14 23.32
C SER A 16 -57.30 -23.50 22.41
N HIS A 17 -58.22 -24.32 21.93
CA HIS A 17 -59.64 -23.98 21.71
C HIS A 17 -60.36 -23.96 23.08
N PRO A 18 -61.50 -23.27 23.30
CA PRO A 18 -62.81 -23.77 22.81
C PRO A 18 -63.95 -22.75 22.56
N ASP A 19 -64.88 -23.18 21.71
CA ASP A 19 -66.36 -23.13 21.78
C ASP A 19 -67.17 -22.00 22.47
N ASN A 20 -68.07 -21.41 21.65
CA ASN A 20 -69.54 -21.46 21.77
C ASN A 20 -70.30 -20.49 22.74
N LEU A 21 -71.15 -19.61 22.18
CA LEU A 21 -72.57 -19.48 22.57
C LEU A 21 -73.41 -18.56 21.64
N SER A 22 -74.36 -19.23 20.99
CA SER A 22 -75.72 -18.89 20.53
C SER A 22 -76.41 -17.56 20.92
N GLN A 23 -77.05 -16.96 19.90
CA GLN A 23 -78.39 -16.34 19.84
C GLN A 23 -78.81 -15.25 20.85
N ASN A 24 -79.28 -14.08 20.38
CA ASN A 24 -80.68 -13.84 19.99
C ASN A 24 -80.90 -12.35 19.57
N GLY A 25 -81.93 -12.10 18.78
CA GLY A 25 -82.04 -10.96 17.87
C GLY A 25 -82.43 -9.58 18.43
N LYS A 26 -82.21 -8.56 17.60
CA LYS A 26 -83.17 -7.47 17.39
C LYS A 26 -82.85 -6.73 16.09
N ALA A 27 -83.82 -6.78 15.18
CA ALA A 27 -83.85 -6.00 13.96
C ALA A 27 -83.73 -4.50 14.27
N LYS A 28 -82.77 -3.83 13.63
CA LYS A 28 -82.84 -2.39 13.39
C LYS A 28 -82.20 -2.08 12.04
N THR A 29 -83.06 -1.65 11.14
CA THR A 29 -82.79 -1.13 9.82
C THR A 29 -81.79 0.03 9.87
N GLY A 30 -80.63 -0.14 9.23
CA GLY A 30 -79.58 0.88 9.10
C GLY A 30 -78.42 0.45 8.19
N THR A 31 -78.68 -0.39 7.19
CA THR A 31 -77.70 -1.29 6.57
C THR A 31 -77.04 -0.76 5.30
N LYS A 32 -76.43 0.44 5.33
CA LYS A 32 -75.50 0.85 4.26
C LYS A 32 -74.27 1.65 4.70
N LYS A 33 -74.21 2.18 5.93
CA LYS A 33 -73.08 3.01 6.38
C LYS A 33 -71.99 2.19 7.08
N ASP A 34 -72.36 1.21 7.90
CA ASP A 34 -71.40 0.38 8.65
C ASP A 34 -70.55 -0.56 7.77
N SER A 35 -70.99 -0.88 6.55
CA SER A 35 -70.21 -1.72 5.62
C SER A 35 -69.06 -0.96 4.95
N LEU A 36 -69.17 0.36 4.79
CA LEU A 36 -68.13 1.19 4.19
C LEU A 36 -66.96 1.39 5.16
N ASP A 37 -67.24 1.69 6.43
CA ASP A 37 -66.23 1.81 7.49
C ASP A 37 -65.44 0.49 7.68
N SER A 38 -66.10 -0.66 7.50
CA SER A 38 -65.43 -1.97 7.55
C SER A 38 -64.45 -2.19 6.40
N ILE A 39 -64.73 -1.65 5.20
CA ILE A 39 -63.85 -1.79 4.03
C ILE A 39 -62.65 -0.86 4.16
N GLU A 40 -62.85 0.38 4.62
CA GLU A 40 -61.77 1.33 4.87
C GLU A 40 -60.81 0.80 5.95
N PHE A 41 -61.34 0.22 7.03
CA PHE A 41 -60.53 -0.40 8.07
C PHE A 41 -59.75 -1.62 7.56
N GLN A 42 -60.38 -2.48 6.75
CA GLN A 42 -59.66 -3.61 6.13
C GLN A 42 -58.54 -3.14 5.21
N SER A 43 -58.76 -2.11 4.39
CA SER A 43 -57.71 -1.52 3.56
C SER A 43 -56.56 -0.98 4.40
N PHE A 44 -56.86 -0.28 5.50
CA PHE A 44 -55.85 0.21 6.43
C PHE A 44 -55.02 -0.93 7.04
N LEU A 45 -55.65 -2.04 7.42
CA LEU A 45 -54.92 -3.21 7.95
C LEU A 45 -54.02 -3.85 6.90
N ILE A 46 -54.47 -3.94 5.64
CA ILE A 46 -53.66 -4.45 4.53
C ILE A 46 -52.44 -3.55 4.30
N ASP A 47 -52.63 -2.22 4.30
CA ASP A 47 -51.54 -1.26 4.15
C ASP A 47 -50.53 -1.36 5.30
N GLN A 48 -51.00 -1.47 6.55
CA GLN A 48 -50.12 -1.67 7.70
C GLN A 48 -49.36 -3.00 7.61
N LEU A 49 -50.03 -4.07 7.18
CA LEU A 49 -49.39 -5.38 7.01
C LEU A 49 -48.33 -5.34 5.90
N ALA A 50 -48.63 -4.68 4.77
CA ALA A 50 -47.68 -4.48 3.68
C ALA A 50 -46.46 -3.68 4.13
N LYS A 51 -46.67 -2.61 4.92
CA LYS A 51 -45.57 -1.81 5.48
C LYS A 51 -44.69 -2.61 6.44
N VAL A 52 -45.28 -3.46 7.28
CA VAL A 52 -44.51 -4.36 8.16
C VAL A 52 -43.74 -5.39 7.34
N GLN A 53 -44.33 -5.91 6.27
CA GLN A 53 -43.65 -6.85 5.38
C GLN A 53 -42.46 -6.20 4.66
N GLU A 54 -42.61 -4.98 4.15
CA GLU A 54 -41.52 -4.21 3.54
C GLU A 54 -40.38 -3.94 4.55
N GLN A 55 -40.72 -3.56 5.78
CA GLN A 55 -39.72 -3.36 6.85
C GLN A 55 -38.96 -4.65 7.17
N ASN A 56 -39.65 -5.80 7.19
CA ASN A 56 -39.00 -7.10 7.39
C ASN A 56 -38.06 -7.46 6.23
N GLU A 57 -38.44 -7.15 4.99
CA GLU A 57 -37.59 -7.36 3.81
C GLU A 57 -36.33 -6.47 3.85
N ASP A 58 -36.46 -5.19 4.22
CA ASP A 58 -35.31 -4.29 4.39
C ASP A 58 -34.39 -4.74 5.53
N LEU A 59 -34.96 -5.16 6.66
CA LEU A 59 -34.19 -5.73 7.78
C LEU A 59 -33.42 -6.99 7.35
N LEU A 60 -34.04 -7.90 6.60
CA LEU A 60 -33.37 -9.09 6.06
C LEU A 60 -32.24 -8.73 5.09
N ALA A 61 -32.47 -7.75 4.21
CA ALA A 61 -31.43 -7.27 3.30
C ALA A 61 -30.25 -6.64 4.06
N ARG A 62 -30.53 -5.89 5.13
CA ARG A 62 -29.52 -5.29 6.00
C ARG A 62 -28.73 -6.34 6.78
N ILE A 63 -29.38 -7.37 7.29
CA ILE A 63 -28.72 -8.51 7.95
C ILE A 63 -27.77 -9.20 6.98
N LYS A 64 -28.23 -9.58 5.78
CA LYS A 64 -27.38 -10.21 4.75
C LYS A 64 -26.18 -9.35 4.36
N ARG A 65 -26.36 -8.04 4.27
CA ARG A 65 -25.25 -7.11 4.00
C ARG A 65 -24.22 -7.10 5.14
N LEU A 66 -24.68 -7.07 6.40
CA LEU A 66 -23.80 -7.10 7.56
C LEU A 66 -23.04 -8.43 7.67
N GLU A 67 -23.69 -9.55 7.37
CA GLU A 67 -23.04 -10.88 7.32
C GLU A 67 -21.90 -10.89 6.29
N LYS A 68 -22.14 -10.37 5.08
CA LYS A 68 -21.12 -10.26 4.04
C LYS A 68 -19.97 -9.34 4.44
N GLU A 69 -20.26 -8.18 5.04
CA GLU A 69 -19.22 -7.26 5.52
C GLU A 69 -18.37 -7.89 6.64
N GLN A 70 -18.97 -8.69 7.52
CA GLN A 70 -18.24 -9.44 8.54
C GLN A 70 -17.35 -10.52 7.91
N GLU A 71 -17.87 -11.30 6.95
CA GLU A 71 -17.09 -12.31 6.23
C GLU A 71 -15.87 -11.69 5.53
N GLU A 72 -16.08 -10.59 4.80
CA GLU A 72 -14.99 -9.85 4.16
C GLU A 72 -13.95 -9.32 5.17
N PHE A 73 -14.41 -8.85 6.33
CA PHE A 73 -13.53 -8.41 7.41
C PHE A 73 -12.69 -9.56 7.97
N TYR A 74 -13.29 -10.73 8.21
CA TYR A 74 -12.58 -11.92 8.69
C TYR A 74 -11.56 -12.43 7.68
N ILE A 75 -11.94 -12.55 6.39
CA ILE A 75 -11.02 -12.97 5.32
C ILE A 75 -9.86 -11.98 5.18
N SER A 76 -10.14 -10.67 5.22
CA SER A 76 -9.10 -9.63 5.16
C SER A 76 -8.15 -9.70 6.36
N GLY A 77 -8.69 -9.91 7.57
CA GLY A 77 -7.93 -10.08 8.80
C GLY A 77 -7.00 -11.29 8.75
N GLN A 78 -7.52 -12.44 8.32
CA GLN A 78 -6.76 -13.68 8.16
C GLN A 78 -5.61 -13.51 7.15
N LYS A 79 -5.87 -12.89 5.99
CA LYS A 79 -4.84 -12.65 4.97
C LYS A 79 -3.72 -11.73 5.46
N LYS A 80 -4.05 -10.70 6.25
CA LYS A 80 -3.06 -9.82 6.88
C LYS A 80 -2.22 -10.57 7.90
N MET A 81 -2.86 -11.40 8.73
CA MET A 81 -2.18 -12.22 9.72
C MET A 81 -1.24 -13.24 9.07
N GLU A 82 -1.67 -13.91 8.00
CA GLU A 82 -0.84 -14.84 7.23
C GLU A 82 0.38 -14.16 6.61
N THR A 83 0.18 -12.94 6.07
CA THR A 83 1.29 -12.12 5.57
C THR A 83 2.25 -11.73 6.69
N GLY A 84 1.71 -11.39 7.86
CA GLY A 84 2.50 -11.15 9.08
C GLY A 84 3.36 -12.35 9.46
N PHE A 85 2.78 -13.56 9.51
CA PHE A 85 3.51 -14.78 9.80
C PHE A 85 4.59 -15.12 8.76
N LYS A 86 4.34 -14.88 7.47
CA LYS A 86 5.35 -15.03 6.41
C LYS A 86 6.55 -14.09 6.64
N ASN A 87 6.28 -12.85 7.02
CA ASN A 87 7.34 -11.88 7.32
C ASN A 87 8.13 -12.25 8.58
N VAL A 88 7.45 -12.73 9.63
CA VAL A 88 8.11 -13.22 10.86
C VAL A 88 8.99 -14.43 10.54
N LYS A 89 8.49 -15.41 9.78
CA LYS A 89 9.26 -16.58 9.37
C LYS A 89 10.54 -16.19 8.62
N LYS A 90 10.42 -15.26 7.67
CA LYS A 90 11.57 -14.73 6.93
C LYS A 90 12.58 -14.05 7.86
N CYS A 91 12.12 -13.23 8.81
CA CYS A 91 13.01 -12.61 9.79
C CYS A 91 13.74 -13.65 10.65
N THR A 92 13.07 -14.74 11.04
CA THR A 92 13.69 -15.84 11.78
C THR A 92 14.77 -16.54 10.95
N GLU A 93 14.52 -16.77 9.65
CA GLU A 93 15.51 -17.33 8.72
C GLU A 93 16.72 -16.40 8.55
N ASP A 94 16.50 -15.09 8.41
CA ASP A 94 17.58 -14.08 8.31
C ASP A 94 18.43 -14.03 9.60
N VAL A 95 17.81 -14.11 10.78
CA VAL A 95 18.52 -14.17 12.08
C VAL A 95 19.31 -15.47 12.22
N ALA A 96 18.76 -16.61 11.76
CA ALA A 96 19.48 -17.88 11.75
C ALA A 96 20.72 -17.82 10.85
N ALA A 97 20.60 -17.23 9.66
CA ALA A 97 21.75 -17.01 8.78
C ALA A 97 22.81 -16.09 9.42
N MET A 98 22.39 -15.02 10.08
CA MET A 98 23.29 -14.11 10.81
C MET A 98 24.02 -14.81 11.96
N LYS A 99 23.36 -15.74 12.66
CA LYS A 99 23.99 -16.55 13.72
C LYS A 99 25.12 -17.41 13.17
N GLU A 100 24.96 -18.00 11.98
CA GLU A 100 26.04 -18.77 11.36
C GLU A 100 27.22 -17.87 10.99
N VAL A 101 26.98 -16.69 10.41
CA VAL A 101 28.05 -15.70 10.15
C VAL A 101 28.75 -15.28 11.45
N PHE A 102 28.02 -15.11 12.55
CA PHE A 102 28.64 -14.77 13.82
C PHE A 102 29.51 -15.91 14.36
N LYS A 103 29.08 -17.17 14.25
CA LYS A 103 29.91 -18.33 14.60
C LYS A 103 31.19 -18.38 13.78
N GLU A 104 31.12 -18.06 12.49
CA GLU A 104 32.29 -17.96 11.61
C GLU A 104 33.30 -16.93 12.13
N ILE A 105 32.82 -15.71 12.43
CA ILE A 105 33.66 -14.62 12.95
C ILE A 105 34.28 -15.00 14.30
N VAL A 106 33.47 -15.54 15.22
CA VAL A 106 33.96 -15.99 16.53
C VAL A 106 35.02 -17.08 16.36
N GLY A 107 34.81 -18.06 15.47
CA GLY A 107 35.79 -19.12 15.20
C GLY A 107 37.11 -18.59 14.63
N ILE A 108 37.09 -17.50 13.86
CA ILE A 108 38.30 -16.80 13.41
C ILE A 108 38.98 -16.11 14.60
N MET A 109 38.21 -15.35 15.40
CA MET A 109 38.74 -14.59 16.54
C MET A 109 39.32 -15.48 17.66
N THR A 110 38.73 -16.64 17.91
CA THR A 110 39.22 -17.59 18.94
C THR A 110 40.42 -18.41 18.46
N GLY A 111 40.82 -18.27 17.19
CA GLY A 111 41.88 -19.09 16.60
C GLY A 111 41.45 -20.52 16.28
N GLU A 112 40.20 -20.90 16.55
CA GLU A 112 39.66 -22.24 16.23
C GLU A 112 39.67 -22.52 14.71
N ARG A 113 39.50 -21.47 13.89
CA ARG A 113 39.64 -21.53 12.43
C ARG A 113 40.92 -20.96 11.87
N VAL A 114 41.69 -20.21 12.67
CA VAL A 114 43.05 -19.82 12.28
C VAL A 114 43.96 -21.01 12.61
N ARG A 115 43.78 -22.13 11.88
CA ARG A 115 44.92 -23.00 11.64
C ARG A 115 45.88 -22.13 10.86
N PHE A 116 46.95 -21.69 11.51
CA PHE A 116 48.08 -21.09 10.84
C PHE A 116 48.43 -22.02 9.68
N ILE A 117 48.08 -21.61 8.46
CA ILE A 117 48.50 -22.31 7.27
C ILE A 117 49.97 -21.94 7.15
N ASP A 118 50.80 -22.72 7.82
CA ASP A 118 52.22 -22.75 7.55
C ASP A 118 52.37 -23.35 6.15
N HIS A 119 52.27 -22.48 5.14
CA HIS A 119 52.36 -22.81 3.72
C HIS A 119 53.75 -23.38 3.32
N ALA A 120 54.65 -23.60 4.28
CA ALA A 120 55.98 -24.12 4.01
C ALA A 120 56.00 -25.60 3.57
N GLN A 121 54.92 -26.39 3.75
CA GLN A 121 54.93 -27.81 3.36
C GLN A 121 53.67 -28.39 2.70
N GLU A 122 52.62 -27.61 2.42
CA GLU A 122 51.38 -28.17 1.85
C GLU A 122 51.37 -28.10 0.31
N SER A 123 52.09 -29.02 -0.34
CA SER A 123 51.81 -29.35 -1.74
C SER A 123 50.42 -29.95 -1.81
N ILE A 124 49.47 -29.24 -2.45
CA ILE A 124 48.12 -29.73 -2.73
C ILE A 124 48.25 -31.12 -3.34
N THR A 125 47.85 -32.14 -2.60
CA THR A 125 47.80 -33.50 -3.11
C THR A 125 46.53 -33.66 -3.94
N ASP A 126 46.61 -34.43 -5.03
CA ASP A 126 45.48 -34.65 -5.96
C ASP A 126 44.20 -35.15 -5.26
N GLY A 127 44.32 -35.75 -4.08
CA GLY A 127 43.20 -36.19 -3.24
C GLY A 127 42.32 -35.04 -2.72
N ASP A 128 42.90 -33.89 -2.39
CA ASP A 128 42.13 -32.74 -1.88
C ASP A 128 41.43 -31.99 -3.03
N ALA A 129 42.03 -31.95 -4.22
CA ALA A 129 41.36 -31.46 -5.43
C ALA A 129 40.13 -32.31 -5.79
N GLN A 130 40.17 -33.64 -5.57
CA GLN A 130 39.01 -34.52 -5.73
C GLN A 130 37.93 -34.31 -4.67
N ARG A 131 38.31 -33.97 -3.42
CA ARG A 131 37.34 -33.65 -2.36
C ARG A 131 36.58 -32.36 -2.63
N VAL A 132 37.25 -31.33 -3.14
CA VAL A 132 36.58 -30.09 -3.55
C VAL A 132 35.64 -30.35 -4.74
N SER A 133 36.04 -31.21 -5.68
CA SER A 133 35.22 -31.60 -6.83
C SER A 133 33.98 -32.45 -6.48
N SER A 134 33.98 -33.14 -5.33
CA SER A 134 32.84 -33.95 -4.85
C SER A 134 31.91 -33.21 -3.88
N SER A 135 32.14 -31.91 -3.64
CA SER A 135 31.29 -31.10 -2.77
C SER A 135 29.87 -30.98 -3.34
N SER A 136 28.90 -31.60 -2.65
CA SER A 136 27.47 -31.57 -2.99
C SER A 136 26.91 -30.15 -3.14
N LEU A 137 27.44 -29.18 -2.37
CA LEU A 137 27.06 -27.77 -2.47
C LEU A 137 27.49 -27.13 -3.80
N LEU A 138 28.71 -27.38 -4.25
CA LEU A 138 29.20 -26.88 -5.54
C LEU A 138 28.48 -27.56 -6.70
N ALA A 139 28.22 -28.86 -6.60
CA ALA A 139 27.43 -29.60 -7.60
C ALA A 139 25.98 -29.08 -7.67
N SER A 140 25.37 -28.76 -6.54
CA SER A 140 24.02 -28.18 -6.48
C SER A 140 23.97 -26.77 -7.08
N ASN A 141 24.91 -25.90 -6.72
CA ASN A 141 25.02 -24.55 -7.29
C ASN A 141 25.25 -24.60 -8.80
N SER A 142 26.15 -25.46 -9.29
CA SER A 142 26.43 -25.62 -10.72
C SER A 142 25.19 -26.12 -11.49
N ARG A 143 24.42 -27.06 -10.93
CA ARG A 143 23.13 -27.51 -11.51
C ARG A 143 22.09 -26.39 -11.54
N GLN A 144 22.00 -25.59 -10.48
CA GLN A 144 21.07 -24.47 -10.40
C GLN A 144 21.42 -23.38 -11.43
N GLU A 145 22.70 -23.04 -11.56
CA GLU A 145 23.18 -22.08 -12.54
C GLU A 145 22.94 -22.56 -13.98
N THR A 146 23.21 -23.85 -14.25
CA THR A 146 22.94 -24.45 -15.56
C THR A 146 21.44 -24.38 -15.91
N ARG A 147 20.55 -24.67 -14.96
CA ARG A 147 19.09 -24.55 -15.16
C ARG A 147 18.65 -23.10 -15.42
N ALA A 148 19.26 -22.14 -14.72
CA ALA A 148 18.97 -20.72 -14.92
C ALA A 148 19.38 -20.26 -16.34
N ARG A 149 20.58 -20.65 -16.79
CA ARG A 149 21.06 -20.35 -18.15
C ARG A 149 20.20 -20.99 -19.24
N VAL A 150 19.76 -22.24 -19.05
CA VAL A 150 18.87 -22.92 -20.00
C VAL A 150 17.51 -22.20 -20.09
N ARG A 151 16.91 -21.80 -18.96
CA ARG A 151 15.66 -21.03 -18.96
C ARG A 151 15.81 -19.69 -19.69
N GLN A 152 16.91 -19.00 -19.44
CA GLN A 152 17.20 -17.72 -20.11
C GLN A 152 17.37 -17.92 -21.62
N SER A 153 18.13 -18.94 -22.03
CA SER A 153 18.30 -19.28 -23.45
C SER A 153 16.99 -19.64 -24.14
N ILE A 154 16.10 -20.40 -23.48
CA ILE A 154 14.78 -20.72 -24.03
C ILE A 154 13.93 -19.45 -24.21
N SER A 155 13.96 -18.55 -23.21
CA SER A 155 13.27 -17.25 -23.28
C SER A 155 13.78 -16.39 -24.43
N ASP A 156 15.09 -16.34 -24.64
CA ASP A 156 15.71 -15.53 -25.70
C ASP A 156 15.41 -16.10 -27.09
N VAL A 157 15.42 -17.43 -27.25
CA VAL A 157 15.04 -18.10 -28.51
C VAL A 157 13.56 -17.91 -28.83
N ALA A 158 12.69 -17.97 -27.82
CA ALA A 158 11.25 -17.70 -27.98
C ALA A 158 11.00 -16.25 -28.41
N ALA A 159 11.74 -15.29 -27.86
CA ALA A 159 11.66 -13.89 -28.23
C ALA A 159 12.14 -13.62 -29.68
N LEU A 160 13.18 -14.32 -30.15
CA LEU A 160 13.73 -14.15 -31.50
C LEU A 160 12.89 -14.80 -32.60
N ASN A 161 12.25 -15.94 -32.31
CA ASN A 161 11.47 -16.67 -33.31
C ASN A 161 10.07 -16.09 -33.55
N GLY A 162 9.70 -14.99 -32.88
CA GLY A 162 8.41 -14.32 -33.09
C GLY A 162 7.21 -15.23 -32.87
N ILE A 163 7.37 -16.31 -32.08
CA ILE A 163 6.29 -17.24 -31.78
C ILE A 163 5.31 -16.47 -30.88
N PRO A 164 4.09 -16.19 -31.34
CA PRO A 164 3.09 -15.57 -30.48
C PRO A 164 2.89 -16.46 -29.27
N GLU A 165 3.06 -15.87 -28.09
CA GLU A 165 2.95 -16.48 -26.78
C GLU A 165 1.71 -17.37 -26.72
N PHE A 166 1.90 -18.68 -26.99
CA PHE A 166 0.84 -19.67 -26.89
C PHE A 166 0.56 -19.79 -25.40
N LYS A 167 -0.51 -19.13 -24.96
CA LYS A 167 -1.06 -19.25 -23.63
C LYS A 167 -1.52 -20.69 -23.49
N VAL A 168 -0.65 -21.55 -22.99
CA VAL A 168 -0.97 -22.92 -22.61
C VAL A 168 -2.05 -22.82 -21.54
N GLU A 169 -3.29 -23.13 -21.92
CA GLU A 169 -4.36 -23.43 -20.96
C GLU A 169 -3.94 -24.70 -20.23
N GLU A 170 -3.29 -24.50 -19.09
CA GLU A 170 -2.86 -25.55 -18.19
C GLU A 170 -4.08 -26.06 -17.43
N SER A 171 -4.51 -27.25 -17.81
CA SER A 171 -5.57 -28.03 -17.17
C SER A 171 -5.33 -28.15 -15.65
N GLU A 172 -6.40 -27.88 -14.90
CA GLU A 172 -6.46 -27.87 -13.45
C GLU A 172 -6.13 -29.24 -12.81
N VAL A 173 -4.87 -29.50 -12.49
CA VAL A 173 -4.53 -30.52 -11.47
C VAL A 173 -3.31 -30.10 -10.65
N TYR A 174 -3.57 -29.61 -9.44
CA TYR A 174 -2.75 -29.73 -8.23
C TYR A 174 -1.21 -29.61 -8.39
N SER A 175 -0.65 -28.38 -8.30
CA SER A 175 0.67 -28.12 -7.72
C SER A 175 0.92 -26.62 -7.45
N GLY A 176 0.35 -26.10 -6.37
CA GLY A 176 0.61 -24.72 -5.93
C GLY A 176 1.90 -24.61 -5.11
N PHE A 177 3.03 -24.24 -5.74
CA PHE A 177 4.21 -23.73 -5.03
C PHE A 177 4.98 -22.68 -5.87
N LEU A 178 4.82 -21.41 -5.43
CA LEU A 178 5.72 -20.25 -5.55
C LEU A 178 5.98 -19.58 -6.91
N SER A 179 5.26 -18.47 -7.14
CA SER A 179 5.84 -17.24 -7.69
C SER A 179 5.40 -16.04 -6.83
N PRO A 180 6.31 -15.32 -6.15
CA PRO A 180 5.94 -14.18 -5.32
C PRO A 180 6.03 -12.86 -6.09
N ASP A 181 4.93 -12.49 -6.77
CA ASP A 181 4.65 -11.10 -7.13
C ASP A 181 3.86 -10.45 -5.99
N ILE A 182 4.54 -9.70 -5.11
CA ILE A 182 3.90 -8.96 -4.02
C ILE A 182 3.95 -7.45 -4.34
N TYR A 183 2.84 -6.96 -4.88
CA TYR A 183 2.38 -5.59 -4.66
C TYR A 183 1.87 -5.49 -3.22
N ASP A 184 2.59 -4.77 -2.35
CA ASP A 184 2.13 -4.43 -1.01
C ASP A 184 1.54 -3.00 -1.00
N ASP A 185 0.21 -2.93 -1.03
CA ASP A 185 -0.58 -1.74 -0.74
C ASP A 185 -1.32 -1.97 0.58
N THR A 186 -0.60 -1.88 1.71
CA THR A 186 -1.22 -1.69 3.03
C THR A 186 -0.95 -0.30 3.56
N ARG A 187 -1.87 0.64 3.29
CA ARG A 187 -1.99 1.90 4.01
C ARG A 187 -2.88 1.73 5.26
N ARG A 188 -2.19 1.84 6.39
CA ARG A 188 -2.64 2.20 7.75
C ARG A 188 -3.71 3.30 7.74
N SER A 189 -4.88 3.01 8.29
CA SER A 189 -5.85 3.98 8.80
C SER A 189 -5.71 4.00 10.32
N ASN A 190 -5.03 5.01 10.85
CA ASN A 190 -5.15 5.41 12.25
C ASN A 190 -5.78 6.80 12.24
N ASN A 191 -7.04 6.87 12.65
CA ASN A 191 -7.60 8.08 13.24
C ASN A 191 -8.55 7.65 14.35
N GLY A 192 -8.31 8.23 15.53
CA GLY A 192 -8.92 7.85 16.79
C GLY A 192 -10.41 8.13 16.87
N GLN A 193 -11.07 7.30 17.66
CA GLN A 193 -12.20 7.70 18.49
C GLN A 193 -11.83 7.32 19.93
N GLN A 194 -11.59 8.35 20.75
CA GLN A 194 -11.76 8.27 22.20
C GLN A 194 -13.19 7.78 22.46
N ARG A 195 -13.32 6.58 23.03
CA ARG A 195 -14.46 6.23 23.88
C ARG A 195 -13.92 5.88 25.24
N VAL A 196 -14.34 6.71 26.20
CA VAL A 196 -14.20 6.51 27.64
C VAL A 196 -15.02 5.28 28.00
N PHE A 197 -14.35 4.20 28.40
CA PHE A 197 -14.95 3.17 29.23
C PHE A 197 -14.07 3.02 30.47
N GLY A 198 -14.62 3.44 31.60
CA GLY A 198 -14.07 3.13 32.90
C GLY A 198 -14.25 1.65 33.19
N MET A 199 -13.16 1.00 33.60
CA MET A 199 -13.21 -0.16 34.47
C MET A 199 -12.23 0.12 35.60
N GLY A 200 -12.78 0.34 36.78
CA GLY A 200 -12.05 0.12 38.01
C GLY A 200 -11.85 -1.38 38.19
N SER A 201 -10.66 -1.74 38.69
CA SER A 201 -10.49 -2.60 39.86
C SER A 201 -8.99 -2.78 40.11
N SER A 202 -8.57 -2.16 41.21
CA SER A 202 -7.60 -2.65 42.19
C SER A 202 -6.81 -3.93 41.86
N GLU A 203 -5.48 -3.83 41.90
CA GLU A 203 -4.70 -4.67 42.81
C GLU A 203 -3.33 -4.04 43.13
N GLN A 204 -3.01 -4.08 44.41
CA GLN A 204 -1.79 -3.62 45.06
C GLN A 204 -0.61 -4.52 44.70
N THR A 205 0.57 -3.94 44.48
CA THR A 205 1.80 -4.53 45.02
C THR A 205 2.85 -3.45 45.25
N GLN A 206 3.34 -3.42 46.48
CA GLN A 206 4.34 -2.52 47.04
C GLN A 206 5.77 -3.02 46.74
N ASN A 207 6.76 -2.20 47.14
CA ASN A 207 8.18 -2.51 47.41
C ASN A 207 9.11 -2.45 46.17
N ASN A 208 10.31 -1.83 46.14
CA ASN A 208 11.26 -1.18 47.06
C ASN A 208 12.05 -0.15 46.20
N GLY A 209 12.57 0.99 46.64
CA GLY A 209 13.47 1.22 47.78
C GLY A 209 14.94 0.93 47.37
N GLY A 210 15.78 1.97 47.18
CA GLY A 210 17.21 1.78 46.96
C GLY A 210 17.97 3.00 46.42
N ASP A 211 18.40 3.87 47.34
CA ASP A 211 19.46 4.88 47.19
C ASP A 211 20.80 4.25 46.77
N SER A 212 21.65 5.02 46.06
CA SER A 212 23.08 5.13 46.38
C SER A 212 23.77 6.27 45.62
N ASP A 213 24.43 7.09 46.43
CA ASP A 213 25.42 8.13 46.16
C ASP A 213 26.70 7.65 45.46
N GLY A 214 27.52 8.62 45.01
CA GLY A 214 28.97 8.49 44.85
C GLY A 214 29.46 8.86 43.44
N ASN A 215 29.82 10.12 43.14
CA ASN A 215 31.10 10.80 43.45
C ASN A 215 32.28 10.27 42.60
N GLU A 216 32.86 11.13 41.75
CA GLU A 216 34.31 11.41 41.70
C GLU A 216 34.67 12.41 40.58
N ASP A 217 35.24 13.53 41.03
CA ASP A 217 36.05 14.49 40.29
C ASP A 217 37.29 13.82 39.67
N VAL A 218 37.66 14.19 38.43
CA VAL A 218 39.09 14.26 38.05
C VAL A 218 39.31 15.45 37.12
N GLN A 219 40.23 16.30 37.59
CA GLN A 219 40.78 17.51 37.00
C GLN A 219 41.87 17.25 35.94
N ASN A 220 42.07 18.26 35.09
CA ASN A 220 43.34 18.75 34.50
C ASN A 220 44.14 17.86 33.53
N ASN A 221 44.45 18.41 32.34
CA ASN A 221 45.78 18.99 32.12
C ASN A 221 45.87 19.87 30.86
N GLU A 222 46.23 21.14 31.07
CA GLU A 222 46.86 22.02 30.09
C GLU A 222 48.38 21.77 30.12
N THR A 223 49.02 21.63 28.96
CA THR A 223 50.46 21.91 28.80
C THR A 223 50.78 22.48 27.42
N ASN A 224 51.05 23.79 27.40
CA ASN A 224 52.23 24.46 26.85
C ASN A 224 52.83 23.93 25.51
N SER A 225 52.81 24.67 24.41
CA SER A 225 53.72 25.80 24.05
C SER A 225 55.14 25.38 23.66
N HIS A 226 55.50 25.51 22.37
CA HIS A 226 56.86 25.86 21.92
C HIS A 226 56.91 26.28 20.43
N ASP A 227 57.35 27.54 20.21
CA ASP A 227 58.11 28.19 19.10
C ASP A 227 57.97 27.72 17.63
N LEU A 228 57.60 28.59 16.67
CA LEU A 228 58.33 29.67 15.97
C LEU A 228 59.48 29.23 15.01
N TRP A 229 59.43 29.81 13.79
CA TRP A 229 60.47 30.01 12.73
C TRP A 229 60.70 28.82 11.75
N ILE A 230 60.71 28.94 10.40
CA ILE A 230 60.91 30.01 9.39
C ILE A 230 60.29 29.54 8.03
N PRO A 231 59.95 30.46 7.11
CA PRO A 231 59.52 30.15 5.74
C PRO A 231 60.71 29.92 4.78
N THR A 232 60.64 28.88 3.95
CA THR A 232 61.50 28.73 2.77
C THR A 232 60.68 28.46 1.51
N ASP A 233 60.65 29.51 0.69
CA ASP A 233 60.44 29.51 -0.75
C ASP A 233 61.33 28.48 -1.45
N SER A 234 60.73 27.58 -2.22
CA SER A 234 61.42 26.78 -3.24
C SER A 234 60.38 26.25 -4.22
N GLY A 235 60.44 26.79 -5.44
CA GLY A 235 59.60 26.45 -6.57
C GLY A 235 59.55 24.96 -6.86
N GLY A 236 58.42 24.35 -6.51
CA GLY A 236 57.97 23.05 -7.00
C GLY A 236 56.85 23.27 -8.02
N THR A 237 57.11 22.85 -9.25
CA THR A 237 56.14 22.74 -10.35
C THR A 237 54.78 22.20 -9.88
N PRO A 238 53.64 22.79 -10.26
CA PRO A 238 52.33 22.27 -9.88
C PRO A 238 52.08 20.95 -10.63
N HIS A 239 52.35 19.84 -9.94
CA HIS A 239 52.00 18.50 -10.40
C HIS A 239 50.48 18.36 -10.30
N VAL A 240 49.81 18.52 -11.43
CA VAL A 240 48.35 18.50 -11.59
C VAL A 240 47.83 17.06 -11.60
N ASP A 241 48.23 16.22 -10.66
CA ASP A 241 47.67 14.87 -10.50
C ASP A 241 47.35 14.62 -9.04
N SER A 242 46.25 15.21 -8.60
CA SER A 242 45.52 14.75 -7.43
C SER A 242 44.04 14.87 -7.75
N ALA A 243 43.59 13.91 -8.57
CA ALA A 243 42.21 13.46 -8.54
C ALA A 243 41.94 12.96 -7.12
N THR A 244 41.62 13.91 -6.24
CA THR A 244 41.17 13.71 -4.88
C THR A 244 40.09 12.65 -4.93
N SER A 245 40.42 11.42 -4.54
CA SER A 245 39.48 10.34 -4.36
C SER A 245 38.61 10.73 -3.17
N LEU A 246 37.65 11.62 -3.42
CA LEU A 246 36.63 12.02 -2.47
C LEU A 246 36.01 10.73 -1.95
N SER A 247 36.32 10.40 -0.70
CA SER A 247 35.92 9.15 -0.09
C SER A 247 34.42 8.97 -0.29
N MET A 248 34.06 7.85 -0.92
CA MET A 248 32.67 7.41 -1.10
C MET A 248 31.91 7.29 0.24
N ASP A 249 32.63 7.39 1.36
CA ASP A 249 32.11 7.30 2.72
C ASP A 249 31.30 8.53 3.14
N SER A 250 31.39 9.65 2.41
CA SER A 250 30.55 10.84 2.67
C SER A 250 29.36 10.99 1.71
N ILE A 251 28.92 9.92 1.02
CA ILE A 251 27.69 10.02 0.21
C ILE A 251 26.56 10.50 1.13
N PRO A 252 25.99 11.70 0.87
CA PRO A 252 24.96 12.24 1.73
C PRO A 252 23.82 11.24 1.81
N ASN A 253 23.41 10.86 3.02
CA ASN A 253 22.25 10.00 3.25
C ASN A 253 20.97 10.81 2.96
N TYR A 254 20.80 11.16 1.69
CA TYR A 254 19.75 12.04 1.23
C TYR A 254 18.41 11.30 1.25
N ARG A 255 17.42 11.92 1.88
CA ARG A 255 16.06 11.40 1.98
C ARG A 255 15.10 12.36 1.28
N MET A 256 14.44 11.89 0.22
CA MET A 256 13.45 12.70 -0.50
C MET A 256 12.29 13.11 0.41
N ASN A 257 11.82 14.35 0.22
CA ASN A 257 10.75 14.90 1.03
C ASN A 257 9.43 14.20 0.72
N ARG A 258 8.78 13.59 1.72
CA ARG A 258 7.51 12.85 1.56
C ARG A 258 6.27 13.74 1.66
N ALA A 259 6.41 14.98 2.10
CA ALA A 259 5.33 15.95 2.26
C ALA A 259 5.00 16.71 0.96
N ILE A 260 5.70 16.44 -0.15
CA ILE A 260 5.43 17.05 -1.46
C ILE A 260 4.05 16.64 -1.96
N GLN A 261 3.22 17.63 -2.24
CA GLN A 261 1.84 17.44 -2.68
C GLN A 261 1.54 18.05 -4.05
N SER A 262 2.40 18.93 -4.59
CA SER A 262 2.19 19.61 -5.87
C SER A 262 3.27 19.27 -6.90
N VAL A 263 2.97 19.46 -8.18
CA VAL A 263 3.95 19.32 -9.26
C VAL A 263 5.03 20.40 -9.15
N HIS A 264 4.67 21.60 -8.66
CA HIS A 264 5.63 22.66 -8.35
C HIS A 264 6.69 22.20 -7.34
N ASP A 265 6.29 21.52 -6.26
CA ASP A 265 7.23 20.99 -5.27
C ASP A 265 8.12 19.88 -5.84
N VAL A 266 7.56 19.02 -6.70
CA VAL A 266 8.33 17.96 -7.39
C VAL A 266 9.39 18.59 -8.30
N ALA A 267 9.01 19.61 -9.08
CA ALA A 267 9.93 20.32 -9.97
C ALA A 267 11.00 21.08 -9.19
N ARG A 268 10.60 21.78 -8.11
CA ARG A 268 11.53 22.51 -7.23
C ARG A 268 12.57 21.57 -6.63
N GLU A 269 12.15 20.45 -6.02
CA GLU A 269 13.09 19.49 -5.45
C GLU A 269 14.05 18.92 -6.51
N TYR A 270 13.55 18.66 -7.72
CA TYR A 270 14.37 18.07 -8.77
C TYR A 270 15.39 19.07 -9.36
N PHE A 271 14.96 20.26 -9.75
CA PHE A 271 15.81 21.23 -10.46
C PHE A 271 16.60 22.14 -9.52
N GLU A 272 16.00 22.60 -8.42
CA GLU A 272 16.55 23.64 -7.53
C GLU A 272 17.03 23.04 -6.20
N GLY A 273 16.31 22.06 -5.67
CA GLY A 273 16.48 21.55 -4.30
C GLY A 273 15.59 22.27 -3.30
N PHE A 274 15.86 22.06 -2.01
CA PHE A 274 15.20 22.76 -0.90
C PHE A 274 16.27 23.44 -0.03
N PRO A 275 15.92 24.42 0.83
CA PRO A 275 16.89 25.04 1.74
C PRO A 275 17.68 23.99 2.53
N GLY A 276 19.02 24.06 2.44
CA GLY A 276 19.94 23.09 3.08
C GLY A 276 19.97 21.70 2.43
N ARG A 277 19.35 21.51 1.26
CA ARG A 277 19.26 20.21 0.56
C ARG A 277 19.58 20.37 -0.93
N PRO A 278 20.53 19.60 -1.48
CA PRO A 278 20.87 19.68 -2.91
C PRO A 278 19.68 19.25 -3.78
N SER A 279 19.66 19.70 -5.03
CA SER A 279 18.67 19.27 -6.01
C SER A 279 18.85 17.79 -6.38
N LEU A 280 17.75 17.10 -6.72
CA LEU A 280 17.86 15.71 -7.16
C LEU A 280 18.65 15.58 -8.46
N MET A 281 18.58 16.59 -9.34
CA MET A 281 19.38 16.64 -10.57
C MET A 281 20.88 16.67 -10.25
N PHE A 282 21.31 17.44 -9.24
CA PHE A 282 22.70 17.45 -8.79
C PHE A 282 23.12 16.07 -8.25
N LEU A 283 22.29 15.46 -7.41
CA LEU A 283 22.58 14.14 -6.83
C LEU A 283 22.68 13.06 -7.91
N GLU A 284 21.77 13.07 -8.88
CA GLU A 284 21.77 12.11 -9.98
C GLU A 284 23.00 12.28 -10.88
N ARG A 285 23.39 13.51 -11.19
CA ARG A 285 24.61 13.77 -11.99
C ARG A 285 25.89 13.38 -11.25
N ARG A 286 25.97 13.62 -9.95
CA ARG A 286 27.21 13.41 -9.16
C ARG A 286 27.36 11.97 -8.66
N TYR A 287 26.27 11.33 -8.26
CA TYR A 287 26.30 10.02 -7.59
C TYR A 287 25.53 8.93 -8.37
N GLY A 288 24.81 9.28 -9.43
CA GLY A 288 24.00 8.32 -10.20
C GLY A 288 22.92 7.65 -9.35
N SER A 289 22.76 6.34 -9.47
CA SER A 289 21.78 5.58 -8.68
C SER A 289 22.21 5.33 -7.22
N THR A 290 23.48 5.56 -6.87
CA THR A 290 24.05 5.16 -5.57
C THR A 290 23.51 5.97 -4.38
N TRP A 291 23.08 7.22 -4.59
CA TRP A 291 22.44 8.03 -3.53
C TRP A 291 21.07 7.48 -3.13
N ARG A 292 20.45 6.62 -3.97
CA ARG A 292 19.14 5.99 -3.73
C ARG A 292 19.31 4.58 -3.13
N ARG A 293 19.97 4.49 -1.97
CA ARG A 293 20.29 3.20 -1.33
C ARG A 293 19.05 2.37 -0.95
N SER A 294 17.99 3.03 -0.48
CA SER A 294 16.76 2.31 -0.08
C SER A 294 15.81 2.08 -1.27
N SER A 295 15.13 0.93 -1.28
CA SER A 295 14.10 0.61 -2.27
C SER A 295 12.98 1.67 -2.29
N LYS A 296 12.63 2.22 -1.12
CA LYS A 296 11.61 3.27 -0.97
C LYS A 296 12.01 4.60 -1.63
N GLU A 297 13.30 4.93 -1.66
CA GLU A 297 13.81 6.09 -2.40
C GLU A 297 13.80 5.79 -3.91
N ARG A 298 14.27 4.61 -4.35
CA ARG A 298 14.24 4.22 -5.77
C ARG A 298 12.85 4.31 -6.39
N THR A 299 11.84 3.72 -5.74
CA THR A 299 10.45 3.73 -6.22
C THR A 299 9.87 5.14 -6.24
N LEU A 300 10.14 5.96 -5.22
CA LEU A 300 9.64 7.34 -5.21
C LEU A 300 10.30 8.18 -6.31
N PHE A 301 11.61 8.01 -6.51
CA PHE A 301 12.36 8.72 -7.53
C PHE A 301 11.81 8.38 -8.91
N ALA A 302 11.61 7.09 -9.21
CA ALA A 302 11.03 6.65 -10.48
C ALA A 302 9.66 7.31 -10.75
N LYS A 303 8.79 7.37 -9.73
CA LYS A 303 7.49 8.04 -9.84
C LYS A 303 7.61 9.54 -10.14
N ARG A 304 8.53 10.24 -9.46
CA ARG A 304 8.79 11.66 -9.70
C ARG A 304 9.43 11.90 -11.05
N MET A 305 10.36 11.04 -11.45
CA MET A 305 11.08 11.15 -12.71
C MET A 305 10.14 11.03 -13.91
N CYS A 306 9.11 10.18 -13.83
CA CYS A 306 8.05 10.12 -14.83
C CYS A 306 7.33 11.47 -15.02
N ILE A 307 7.04 12.18 -13.93
CA ILE A 307 6.42 13.52 -13.98
C ILE A 307 7.41 14.55 -14.53
N ILE A 308 8.68 14.50 -14.12
CA ILE A 308 9.73 15.40 -14.62
C ILE A 308 9.98 15.20 -16.12
N HIS A 309 10.02 13.95 -16.61
CA HIS A 309 10.14 13.65 -18.03
C HIS A 309 8.97 14.25 -18.81
N LYS A 310 7.74 14.17 -18.28
CA LYS A 310 6.59 14.79 -18.92
C LYS A 310 6.71 16.32 -18.98
N ILE A 311 7.20 16.97 -17.92
CA ILE A 311 7.46 18.42 -17.91
C ILE A 311 8.49 18.79 -18.99
N ASN A 312 9.58 18.03 -19.11
CA ASN A 312 10.60 18.26 -20.13
C ASN A 312 10.05 18.01 -21.55
N ASP A 313 9.29 16.93 -21.78
CA ASP A 313 8.67 16.64 -23.08
C ASP A 313 7.73 17.75 -23.54
N ILE A 314 6.92 18.30 -22.63
CA ILE A 314 6.04 19.45 -22.92
C ILE A 314 6.89 20.68 -23.30
N ARG A 315 7.92 20.97 -22.50
CA ARG A 315 8.80 22.13 -22.72
C ARG A 315 9.56 22.04 -24.05
N ASP A 316 10.09 20.87 -24.37
CA ASP A 316 10.96 20.65 -25.52
C ASP A 316 10.13 20.45 -26.81
N ASN A 317 8.91 19.92 -26.71
CA ASN A 317 8.01 19.65 -27.84
C ASN A 317 6.61 20.27 -27.67
N PRO A 318 6.46 21.60 -27.51
CA PRO A 318 5.16 22.21 -27.24
C PRO A 318 4.13 22.03 -28.36
N LYS A 319 4.59 21.99 -29.61
CA LYS A 319 3.72 21.79 -30.80
C LYS A 319 2.96 20.47 -30.76
N LYS A 320 3.54 19.42 -30.17
CA LYS A 320 2.90 18.10 -29.99
C LYS A 320 1.63 18.18 -29.14
N TYR A 321 1.48 19.23 -28.34
CA TYR A 321 0.43 19.44 -27.36
C TYR A 321 -0.48 20.63 -27.66
N GLU A 322 -0.40 21.19 -28.88
CA GLU A 322 -1.16 22.40 -29.27
C GLU A 322 -0.85 23.62 -28.36
N LEU A 323 0.36 23.66 -27.78
CA LEU A 323 0.83 24.77 -26.96
C LEU A 323 1.65 25.78 -27.79
N PRO A 324 1.81 27.04 -27.32
CA PRO A 324 2.67 28.03 -27.98
C PRO A 324 4.09 27.50 -28.19
N GLU A 325 4.71 27.81 -29.34
CA GLU A 325 6.02 27.25 -29.71
C GLU A 325 7.15 27.60 -28.71
N ARG A 326 7.00 28.71 -27.99
CA ARG A 326 7.95 29.13 -26.96
C ARG A 326 7.29 29.10 -25.59
N ILE A 327 7.41 27.97 -24.89
CA ILE A 327 7.03 27.87 -23.48
C ILE A 327 8.24 27.71 -22.57
N HIS A 328 8.19 28.38 -21.43
CA HIS A 328 9.21 28.23 -20.39
C HIS A 328 8.91 27.02 -19.50
N ARG A 329 9.91 26.53 -18.76
CA ARG A 329 9.76 25.43 -17.80
C ARG A 329 8.61 25.67 -16.81
N ASN A 330 8.45 26.91 -16.32
CA ASN A 330 7.37 27.27 -15.39
C ASN A 330 5.97 27.10 -16.02
N GLN A 331 5.83 27.36 -17.32
CA GLN A 331 4.59 27.13 -18.06
C GLN A 331 4.34 25.63 -18.26
N ALA A 332 5.36 24.84 -18.59
CA ALA A 332 5.24 23.38 -18.66
C ALA A 332 4.86 22.76 -17.29
N ILE A 333 5.47 23.22 -16.20
CA ILE A 333 5.08 22.83 -14.83
C ILE A 333 3.61 23.17 -14.57
N LYS A 334 3.17 24.37 -14.95
CA LYS A 334 1.78 24.81 -14.80
C LYS A 334 0.81 23.92 -15.59
N VAL A 335 1.14 23.53 -16.82
CA VAL A 335 0.31 22.60 -17.62
C VAL A 335 0.15 21.27 -16.87
N VAL A 336 1.24 20.67 -16.40
CA VAL A 336 1.18 19.39 -15.66
C VAL A 336 0.44 19.52 -14.31
N GLU A 337 0.58 20.65 -13.62
CA GLU A 337 -0.21 20.94 -12.41
C GLU A 337 -1.70 21.13 -12.74
N ASN A 338 -2.05 21.78 -13.85
CA ASN A 338 -3.45 21.90 -14.29
C ASN A 338 -4.05 20.51 -14.58
N ILE A 339 -3.28 19.62 -15.22
CA ILE A 339 -3.69 18.22 -15.42
C ILE A 339 -3.99 17.59 -14.06
N ARG A 340 -3.09 17.74 -13.08
CA ARG A 340 -3.31 17.24 -11.72
C ARG A 340 -4.56 17.83 -11.07
N LEU A 341 -4.81 19.13 -11.25
CA LEU A 341 -5.88 19.85 -10.57
C LEU A 341 -7.26 19.62 -11.18
N GLY A 342 -7.36 19.19 -12.44
CA GLY A 342 -8.66 18.86 -13.05
C GLY A 342 -8.73 18.85 -14.57
N ASN A 343 -7.68 19.27 -15.29
CA ASN A 343 -7.57 19.07 -16.73
C ASN A 343 -7.14 17.62 -17.03
N ASN A 344 -7.92 16.66 -16.56
CA ASN A 344 -7.71 15.24 -16.83
C ASN A 344 -9.09 14.57 -16.94
N ASN A 345 -9.10 13.39 -17.55
CA ASN A 345 -10.28 12.52 -17.57
C ASN A 345 -10.01 11.21 -16.82
N PHE A 346 -9.43 11.28 -15.62
CA PHE A 346 -9.04 10.10 -14.86
C PHE A 346 -10.27 9.27 -14.47
N LYS A 347 -10.41 8.09 -15.10
CA LYS A 347 -11.56 7.19 -14.95
C LYS A 347 -12.90 7.83 -15.36
N GLY A 348 -12.88 8.65 -16.42
CA GLY A 348 -14.11 9.21 -17.00
C GLY A 348 -14.62 10.48 -16.31
N HIS A 349 -13.90 11.01 -15.32
CA HIS A 349 -14.27 12.24 -14.62
C HIS A 349 -13.06 13.13 -14.34
N ASN A 350 -13.28 14.45 -14.41
CA ASN A 350 -12.30 15.44 -13.96
C ASN A 350 -12.16 15.37 -12.44
N CYS A 351 -10.98 15.00 -11.95
CA CYS A 351 -10.73 14.92 -10.52
C CYS A 351 -9.36 15.47 -10.14
N ARG A 352 -9.22 15.89 -8.88
CA ARG A 352 -7.93 16.31 -8.35
C ARG A 352 -7.08 15.08 -8.01
N LEU A 353 -5.96 14.94 -8.71
CA LEU A 353 -5.03 13.82 -8.58
C LEU A 353 -3.99 14.07 -7.46
N SER A 354 -3.71 13.04 -6.68
CA SER A 354 -2.47 12.96 -5.89
C SER A 354 -1.26 12.75 -6.81
N ILE A 355 -0.05 13.05 -6.33
CA ILE A 355 1.19 12.82 -7.11
C ILE A 355 1.32 11.36 -7.56
N SER A 356 0.94 10.39 -6.72
CA SER A 356 0.92 8.98 -7.08
C SER A 356 -0.09 8.66 -8.19
N GLN A 357 -1.27 9.28 -8.16
CA GLN A 357 -2.28 9.09 -9.22
C GLN A 357 -1.86 9.76 -10.53
N LEU A 358 -1.23 10.93 -10.47
CA LEU A 358 -0.68 11.61 -11.63
C LEU A 358 0.43 10.78 -12.30
N TYR A 359 1.30 10.16 -11.51
CA TYR A 359 2.25 9.16 -12.02
C TYR A 359 1.51 8.04 -12.77
N THR A 360 0.48 7.44 -12.18
CA THR A 360 -0.30 6.38 -12.84
C THR A 360 -0.98 6.87 -14.11
N TYR A 361 -1.43 8.13 -14.13
CA TYR A 361 -2.03 8.77 -15.32
C TYR A 361 -1.07 8.77 -16.50
N PHE A 362 0.14 9.28 -16.29
CA PHE A 362 1.15 9.33 -17.35
C PHE A 362 1.76 7.98 -17.68
N SER A 363 2.01 7.12 -16.69
CA SER A 363 2.63 5.80 -16.94
C SER A 363 1.74 4.89 -17.78
N LYS A 364 0.42 5.05 -17.66
CA LYS A 364 -0.57 4.30 -18.45
C LYS A 364 -1.02 5.02 -19.72
N LYS A 365 -0.39 6.16 -20.08
CA LYS A 365 -0.75 6.99 -21.24
C LYS A 365 -2.25 7.31 -21.29
N MET A 366 -2.83 7.66 -20.14
CA MET A 366 -4.24 8.04 -20.03
C MET A 366 -4.48 9.52 -20.41
N ASP A 367 -3.42 10.27 -20.65
CA ASP A 367 -3.47 11.67 -21.08
C ASP A 367 -3.97 11.83 -22.51
N THR A 368 -4.78 12.87 -22.72
CA THR A 368 -5.33 13.26 -24.03
C THR A 368 -4.83 14.66 -24.40
N LEU A 369 -4.86 15.04 -25.69
CA LEU A 369 -4.40 16.37 -26.12
C LEU A 369 -5.15 17.50 -25.41
N GLN A 370 -6.44 17.30 -25.12
CA GLN A 370 -7.30 18.30 -24.48
C GLN A 370 -6.91 18.60 -23.01
N ASP A 371 -6.13 17.72 -22.38
CA ASP A 371 -5.61 17.89 -21.03
C ASP A 371 -4.49 18.95 -20.96
N TYR A 372 -3.75 19.12 -22.06
CA TYR A 372 -2.59 20.00 -22.15
C TYR A 372 -3.00 21.45 -22.40
N SER A 373 -3.49 22.11 -21.35
CA SER A 373 -3.86 23.54 -21.40
C SER A 373 -3.15 24.35 -20.32
N LEU A 374 -2.72 25.57 -20.69
CA LEU A 374 -2.15 26.56 -19.77
C LEU A 374 -3.18 27.10 -18.77
N GLU A 375 -4.46 26.98 -19.10
CA GLU A 375 -5.58 27.40 -18.26
C GLU A 375 -6.27 26.20 -17.64
N LEU A 376 -6.65 26.33 -16.37
CA LEU A 376 -7.41 25.30 -15.67
C LEU A 376 -8.88 25.43 -16.09
N LYS A 377 -9.36 24.52 -16.94
CA LYS A 377 -10.73 24.56 -17.49
C LYS A 377 -11.78 24.31 -16.41
N LYS A 378 -11.57 23.25 -15.62
CA LYS A 378 -12.44 22.86 -14.51
C LYS A 378 -11.58 22.39 -13.36
N ARG A 379 -11.79 22.97 -12.17
CA ARG A 379 -11.13 22.49 -10.96
C ARG A 379 -11.78 21.17 -10.55
N GLY A 380 -10.99 20.10 -10.59
CA GLY A 380 -11.43 18.77 -10.20
C GLY A 380 -11.66 18.69 -8.70
N GLU A 381 -12.72 17.99 -8.31
CA GLU A 381 -12.93 17.62 -6.91
C GLU A 381 -12.09 16.38 -6.55
N PRO A 382 -11.70 16.19 -5.29
CA PRO A 382 -11.13 14.93 -4.85
C PRO A 382 -12.08 13.77 -5.14
N ARG A 383 -11.55 12.65 -5.65
CA ARG A 383 -12.35 11.46 -6.01
C ARG A 383 -13.27 10.97 -4.89
N ARG A 384 -12.86 11.12 -3.62
CA ARG A 384 -13.66 10.77 -2.45
C ARG A 384 -15.00 11.52 -2.42
N ASN A 385 -15.00 12.81 -2.76
CA ASN A 385 -16.21 13.63 -2.74
C ASN A 385 -17.18 13.18 -3.84
N HIS A 386 -16.65 12.83 -5.01
CA HIS A 386 -17.45 12.29 -6.11
C HIS A 386 -18.10 10.95 -5.73
N LEU A 387 -17.32 10.00 -5.18
CA LEU A 387 -17.85 8.71 -4.73
C LEU A 387 -18.88 8.86 -3.61
N MET A 388 -18.69 9.84 -2.71
CA MET A 388 -19.66 10.14 -1.66
C MET A 388 -20.96 10.69 -2.24
N ARG A 389 -20.89 11.61 -3.22
CA ARG A 389 -22.07 12.15 -3.91
C ARG A 389 -22.80 11.07 -4.71
N GLU A 390 -22.07 10.21 -5.40
CA GLU A 390 -22.65 9.06 -6.13
C GLU A 390 -23.36 8.10 -5.17
N ARG A 391 -22.76 7.80 -4.01
CA ARG A 391 -23.40 6.97 -2.98
C ARG A 391 -24.68 7.62 -2.44
N MET A 392 -24.67 8.91 -2.16
CA MET A 392 -25.86 9.66 -1.71
C MET A 392 -26.98 9.61 -2.76
N ALA A 393 -26.67 9.89 -4.03
CA ALA A 393 -27.66 9.85 -5.11
C ALA A 393 -28.27 8.46 -5.33
N ARG A 394 -27.50 7.38 -5.09
CA ARG A 394 -28.04 6.01 -5.13
C ARG A 394 -29.04 5.76 -4.00
N LEU A 395 -28.77 6.26 -2.79
CA LEU A 395 -29.67 6.14 -1.64
C LEU A 395 -30.97 6.95 -1.82
N GLU A 396 -30.87 8.14 -2.43
CA GLU A 396 -32.05 8.95 -2.74
C GLU A 396 -32.95 8.28 -3.78
N ARG A 397 -32.38 7.62 -4.80
CA ARG A 397 -33.17 6.86 -5.78
C ARG A 397 -33.88 5.66 -5.17
N THR A 398 -33.24 4.96 -4.24
CA THR A 398 -33.89 3.85 -3.52
C THR A 398 -35.01 4.35 -2.62
N ASN A 399 -34.86 5.52 -2.01
CA ASN A 399 -35.89 6.10 -1.13
C ASN A 399 -37.06 6.73 -1.92
N ALA A 400 -36.81 7.27 -3.11
CA ALA A 400 -37.87 7.83 -3.96
C ALA A 400 -38.71 6.73 -4.66
N GLY A 401 -38.15 5.53 -4.84
CA GLY A 401 -38.85 4.41 -5.47
C GLY A 401 -39.91 3.75 -4.58
N SER A 402 -39.89 3.97 -3.26
CA SER A 402 -40.83 3.37 -2.31
C SER A 402 -42.09 4.23 -2.05
N GLU A 403 -42.14 5.49 -2.47
CA GLU A 403 -43.28 6.39 -2.16
C GLU A 403 -44.34 6.51 -3.28
N SER A 404 -44.18 5.85 -4.43
CA SER A 404 -45.15 5.91 -5.53
C SER A 404 -45.78 4.55 -5.84
N ILE A 405 -46.47 3.95 -4.88
CA ILE A 405 -47.52 2.98 -5.22
C ILE A 405 -48.74 3.82 -5.59
N PRO A 406 -49.17 3.83 -6.87
CA PRO A 406 -50.35 4.58 -7.27
C PRO A 406 -51.55 3.99 -6.55
N THR A 407 -52.14 4.78 -5.65
CA THR A 407 -53.47 4.49 -5.09
C THR A 407 -54.41 4.31 -6.28
N ILE A 408 -54.75 3.05 -6.58
CA ILE A 408 -55.71 2.70 -7.63
C ILE A 408 -57.03 3.33 -7.19
N ALA A 409 -57.40 4.44 -7.82
CA ALA A 409 -58.69 5.05 -7.65
C ALA A 409 -59.73 4.07 -8.18
N ASN A 410 -60.40 3.37 -7.25
CA ASN A 410 -61.57 2.56 -7.56
C ASN A 410 -62.68 3.49 -8.06
N HIS A 411 -62.81 3.59 -9.37
CA HIS A 411 -64.03 4.09 -10.00
C HIS A 411 -65.10 3.00 -9.89
N SER A 412 -66.07 3.24 -9.01
CA SER A 412 -67.35 2.53 -9.01
C SER A 412 -68.33 3.30 -9.89
N GLU A 413 -68.84 2.65 -10.93
CA GLU A 413 -70.11 2.96 -11.60
C GLU A 413 -71.23 2.07 -11.05
#